data_AF-A0A5D0UQG2-F1
#
_entry.id   AF-A0A5D0UQG2-F1
#
_cell.length_a   1.000
_cell.length_b   1.000
_cell.length_c   1.000
_cell.angle_alpha   90.00
_cell.angle_beta   90.00
_cell.angle_gamma   90.00
#
_symmetry.space_group_name_H-M   'P 1'
#
loop_
_entity.id
_entity.type
_entity.pdbx_description
1 polymer ?
#
loop_
_entity_poly.entity_id
_entity_poly.type
_entity_poly.pdbx_seq_one_letter_code
_entity_poly.pdbx_strand_id
1 'polypeptide(L)'
;MPWTRSTDVSAHLAPTLRVLRDEINARWPHRDRGSDGWIGDAAHQARGSRSDHNPDGDDRSVNAIDVDVDGIDPLLVIRHCITHPSCQYVIYNRVIWSRVRGFAPARYTGSNPHNKHLHVSVSHQRALEDSQRPWGIAAAAVTRLGDRVLRDGCRGSDVRELQTLANRLDAGLTVDGAFGPRTTAWVRGFQRARALTVDGVVGPATLAALRKATAPPPSQPGRAPGSRTVRRGSTGEDVAFVKRFIGTRRCGPPGVDFDERTDAGVRWYQRMRGLTDDGIVGRLTWAQMGVRVTY
;
A
#
# COMPACT_ATOMS: atom_id res chain seq x y z
N MET A 1 28.43 -38.98 31.46
CA MET A 1 27.66 -37.73 31.62
C MET A 1 28.54 -36.57 31.18
N PRO A 2 28.07 -35.54 30.43
CA PRO A 2 27.00 -35.58 29.42
C PRO A 2 27.17 -34.59 28.22
N TRP A 3 26.24 -34.69 27.24
CA TRP A 3 25.81 -33.71 26.19
C TRP A 3 26.74 -33.38 25.02
N THR A 4 26.33 -33.21 23.75
CA THR A 4 25.20 -33.62 22.87
C THR A 4 25.49 -33.02 21.50
N ARG A 5 24.94 -33.65 20.44
CA ARG A 5 24.70 -33.14 19.07
C ARG A 5 25.10 -31.67 18.82
N SER A 6 26.15 -31.46 18.02
CA SER A 6 26.25 -30.25 17.19
C SER A 6 25.16 -30.36 16.12
N THR A 7 23.96 -29.87 16.43
CA THR A 7 23.01 -29.48 15.40
C THR A 7 23.54 -28.18 14.83
N ASP A 8 24.16 -28.24 13.66
CA ASP A 8 24.40 -27.06 12.84
C ASP A 8 23.03 -26.48 12.47
N VAL A 9 22.53 -25.54 13.27
CA VAL A 9 21.23 -24.92 13.05
C VAL A 9 21.44 -23.90 11.93
N SER A 10 20.89 -24.19 10.74
CA SER A 10 20.81 -23.23 9.64
C SER A 10 20.12 -21.95 10.11
N ALA A 11 20.57 -20.80 9.62
CA ALA A 11 19.93 -19.51 9.92
C ALA A 11 18.42 -19.58 9.66
N HIS A 12 17.63 -18.96 10.53
CA HIS A 12 16.17 -18.99 10.44
C HIS A 12 15.56 -17.64 10.86
N LEU A 13 14.39 -17.32 10.31
CA LEU A 13 13.68 -16.10 10.67
C LEU A 13 13.10 -16.23 12.09
N ALA A 14 13.31 -15.20 12.93
CA ALA A 14 12.75 -15.15 14.28
C ALA A 14 11.27 -15.55 14.30
N PRO A 15 10.81 -16.42 15.21
CA PRO A 15 9.44 -16.95 15.16
C PRO A 15 8.35 -15.87 15.15
N THR A 16 8.52 -14.78 15.89
CA THR A 16 7.60 -13.62 15.86
C THR A 16 7.50 -12.97 14.47
N LEU A 17 8.59 -12.90 13.71
CA LEU A 17 8.62 -12.36 12.35
C LEU A 17 8.01 -13.31 11.32
N ARG A 18 8.04 -14.64 11.57
CA ARG A 18 7.25 -15.59 10.76
C ARG A 18 5.76 -15.33 10.90
N VAL A 19 5.27 -15.12 12.13
CA VAL A 19 3.86 -14.75 12.36
C VAL A 19 3.50 -13.46 11.62
N LEU A 20 4.35 -12.42 11.70
CA LEU A 20 4.15 -11.16 10.98
C LEU A 20 3.99 -11.38 9.47
N ARG A 21 4.96 -12.08 8.87
CA ARG A 21 4.97 -12.37 7.43
C ARG A 21 3.74 -13.17 7.00
N ASP A 22 3.37 -14.18 7.79
CA ASP A 22 2.27 -15.07 7.47
C ASP A 22 0.93 -14.33 7.57
N GLU A 23 0.75 -13.42 8.54
CA GLU A 23 -0.43 -12.55 8.60
C GLU A 23 -0.51 -11.55 7.42
N ILE A 24 0.62 -10.95 7.01
CA ILE A 24 0.68 -10.08 5.83
C ILE A 24 0.31 -10.87 4.58
N ASN A 25 0.84 -12.07 4.41
CA ASN A 25 0.51 -12.96 3.28
C ASN A 25 -0.96 -13.39 3.28
N ALA A 26 -1.52 -13.72 4.45
CA ALA A 26 -2.93 -14.08 4.57
C ALA A 26 -3.85 -12.92 4.19
N ARG A 27 -3.50 -11.70 4.59
CA ARG A 27 -4.28 -10.49 4.27
C ARG A 27 -4.17 -10.10 2.80
N TRP A 28 -2.97 -10.20 2.23
CA TRP A 28 -2.67 -9.82 0.85
C TRP A 28 -2.06 -10.99 0.09
N PRO A 29 -2.86 -12.01 -0.29
CA PRO A 29 -2.35 -13.23 -0.90
C PRO A 29 -1.66 -13.01 -2.27
N HIS A 30 -2.00 -11.91 -2.94
CA HIS A 30 -1.49 -11.53 -4.27
C HIS A 30 -0.47 -10.37 -4.23
N ARG A 31 0.04 -9.98 -3.06
CA ARG A 31 1.08 -8.94 -2.98
C ARG A 31 2.34 -9.35 -3.74
N ASP A 32 3.13 -8.37 -4.15
CA ASP A 32 4.48 -8.62 -4.61
C ASP A 32 5.33 -9.13 -3.43
N ARG A 33 6.24 -10.06 -3.74
CA ARG A 33 7.21 -10.64 -2.80
C ARG A 33 8.63 -10.58 -3.36
N GLY A 34 8.84 -9.94 -4.51
CA GLY A 34 10.13 -9.90 -5.21
C GLY A 34 11.23 -9.23 -4.39
N SER A 35 10.87 -8.28 -3.51
CA SER A 35 11.80 -7.63 -2.59
C SER A 35 11.72 -8.14 -1.15
N ASP A 36 10.96 -9.21 -0.87
CA ASP A 36 10.96 -9.80 0.48
C ASP A 36 12.34 -10.39 0.77
N GLY A 37 12.88 -10.08 1.94
CA GLY A 37 14.19 -10.56 2.36
C GLY A 37 14.29 -10.57 3.88
N TRP A 38 15.14 -11.42 4.42
CA TRP A 38 15.42 -11.41 5.85
C TRP A 38 16.88 -11.72 6.16
N ILE A 39 17.54 -12.57 5.38
CA ILE A 39 19.00 -12.76 5.47
C ILE A 39 19.72 -11.61 4.73
N GLY A 40 20.64 -10.95 5.43
CA GLY A 40 21.48 -9.91 4.85
C GLY A 40 22.43 -10.45 3.77
N ASP A 41 22.70 -9.64 2.75
CA ASP A 41 23.72 -9.91 1.74
C ASP A 41 25.15 -9.90 2.34
N ALA A 42 26.16 -10.23 1.53
CA ALA A 42 27.56 -10.25 1.99
C ALA A 42 28.01 -8.91 2.60
N ALA A 43 27.44 -7.78 2.17
CA ALA A 43 27.72 -6.45 2.71
C ALA A 43 27.08 -6.23 4.09
N HIS A 44 25.92 -6.84 4.38
CA HIS A 44 25.34 -6.89 5.72
C HIS A 44 26.12 -7.83 6.63
N GLN A 45 26.50 -9.01 6.14
CA GLN A 45 27.27 -10.01 6.88
C GLN A 45 28.63 -9.48 7.33
N ALA A 46 29.29 -8.67 6.49
CA ALA A 46 30.55 -8.01 6.83
C ALA A 46 30.45 -7.03 8.02
N ARG A 47 29.24 -6.63 8.43
CA ARG A 47 29.01 -5.73 9.59
C ARG A 47 28.88 -6.49 10.92
N GLY A 48 28.95 -7.83 10.91
CA GLY A 48 28.88 -8.66 12.11
C GLY A 48 27.59 -8.44 12.90
N SER A 49 27.65 -8.48 14.23
CA SER A 49 26.48 -8.31 15.12
C SER A 49 25.81 -6.92 15.11
N ARG A 50 26.27 -5.99 14.25
CA ARG A 50 25.67 -4.64 14.12
C ARG A 50 24.50 -4.59 13.14
N SER A 51 24.13 -5.72 12.55
CA SER A 51 23.02 -5.80 11.61
C SER A 51 22.03 -6.87 12.04
N ASP A 52 20.79 -6.45 12.24
CA ASP A 52 19.67 -7.32 12.64
C ASP A 52 19.27 -8.32 11.53
N HIS A 53 19.85 -8.19 10.34
CA HIS A 53 19.74 -9.14 9.23
C HIS A 53 20.78 -10.27 9.27
N ASN A 54 21.71 -10.22 10.22
CA ASN A 54 22.68 -11.28 10.44
C ASN A 54 22.15 -12.25 11.49
N PRO A 55 22.40 -13.56 11.34
CA PRO A 55 22.00 -14.53 12.34
C PRO A 55 22.64 -14.24 13.70
N ASP A 56 21.83 -14.29 14.76
CA ASP A 56 22.29 -14.16 16.13
C ASP A 56 23.24 -15.32 16.49
N GLY A 57 24.21 -15.03 17.36
CA GLY A 57 25.29 -15.97 17.68
C GLY A 57 24.89 -17.13 18.59
N ASP A 58 23.71 -17.06 19.21
CA ASP A 58 23.22 -18.02 20.20
C ASP A 58 22.32 -19.10 19.57
N ASP A 59 21.35 -18.74 18.73
CA ASP A 59 20.44 -19.69 18.09
C ASP A 59 20.29 -19.52 16.57
N ARG A 60 21.04 -18.58 15.97
CA ARG A 60 21.07 -18.30 14.53
C ARG A 60 19.74 -17.78 13.99
N SER A 61 18.89 -17.22 14.85
CA SER A 61 17.73 -16.46 14.42
C SER A 61 18.13 -15.17 13.71
N VAL A 62 17.26 -14.65 12.86
CA VAL A 62 17.43 -13.34 12.23
C VAL A 62 16.26 -12.47 12.65
N ASN A 63 16.58 -11.33 13.25
CA ASN A 63 15.64 -10.47 13.98
C ASN A 63 15.14 -9.30 13.11
N ALA A 64 15.38 -9.35 11.81
CA ALA A 64 14.82 -8.39 10.85
C ALA A 64 14.20 -9.05 9.62
N ILE A 65 13.19 -8.38 9.07
CA ILE A 65 12.56 -8.71 7.80
C ILE A 65 12.32 -7.43 6.99
N ASP A 66 12.64 -7.50 5.71
CA ASP A 66 12.21 -6.56 4.69
C ASP A 66 10.99 -7.14 3.97
N VAL A 67 9.91 -6.38 3.96
CA VAL A 67 8.64 -6.76 3.31
C VAL A 67 8.39 -5.82 2.15
N ASP A 68 8.18 -6.37 0.95
CA ASP A 68 7.80 -5.58 -0.22
C ASP A 68 6.47 -4.84 0.06
N VAL A 69 6.42 -3.57 -0.32
CA VAL A 69 5.22 -2.74 -0.09
C VAL A 69 4.25 -2.74 -1.26
N ASP A 70 4.64 -3.23 -2.43
CA ASP A 70 3.77 -3.31 -3.60
C ASP A 70 2.66 -4.36 -3.36
N GLY A 71 1.42 -3.89 -3.26
CA GLY A 71 0.24 -4.74 -3.04
C GLY A 71 -0.16 -4.92 -1.57
N ILE A 72 0.43 -4.17 -0.64
CA ILE A 72 0.00 -4.11 0.78
C ILE A 72 -0.34 -2.68 1.22
N ASP A 73 -0.88 -2.54 2.43
CA ASP A 73 -1.00 -1.26 3.13
C ASP A 73 0.13 -1.14 4.17
N PRO A 74 1.26 -0.49 3.83
CA PRO A 74 2.42 -0.43 4.72
C PRO A 74 2.11 0.33 6.02
N LEU A 75 1.19 1.31 5.99
CA LEU A 75 0.82 2.06 7.18
C LEU A 75 -0.06 1.24 8.13
N LEU A 76 -0.86 0.30 7.62
CA LEU A 76 -1.50 -0.69 8.47
C LEU A 76 -0.45 -1.55 9.18
N VAL A 77 0.52 -2.10 8.44
CA VAL A 77 1.58 -2.93 9.03
C VAL A 77 2.35 -2.15 10.10
N ILE A 78 2.81 -0.93 9.80
CA ILE A 78 3.54 -0.08 10.76
C ILE A 78 2.74 0.13 12.05
N ARG A 79 1.44 0.44 11.98
CA ARG A 79 0.60 0.69 13.17
C ARG A 79 0.48 -0.54 14.07
N HIS A 80 0.41 -1.72 13.48
CA HIS A 80 0.41 -2.97 14.23
C HIS A 80 1.80 -3.25 14.80
N CYS A 81 2.87 -3.01 14.04
CA CYS A 81 4.22 -3.22 14.53
C CYS A 81 4.56 -2.35 15.74
N ILE A 82 4.32 -1.02 15.69
CA ILE A 82 4.69 -0.10 16.78
C ILE A 82 3.89 -0.31 18.08
N THR A 83 2.85 -1.14 18.05
CA THR A 83 2.08 -1.53 19.24
C THR A 83 2.38 -2.95 19.69
N HIS A 84 3.12 -3.73 18.90
CA HIS A 84 3.49 -5.10 19.22
C HIS A 84 4.70 -5.15 20.17
N PRO A 85 4.65 -5.93 21.26
CA PRO A 85 5.72 -5.96 22.26
C PRO A 85 7.05 -6.51 21.71
N SER A 86 7.06 -7.28 20.63
CA SER A 86 8.31 -7.75 20.02
C SER A 86 9.00 -6.71 19.15
N CYS A 87 8.31 -5.66 18.70
CA CYS A 87 8.89 -4.70 17.75
C CYS A 87 10.00 -3.88 18.40
N GLN A 88 11.15 -3.78 17.73
CA GLN A 88 12.28 -2.95 18.14
C GLN A 88 12.30 -1.64 17.35
N TYR A 89 12.21 -1.72 16.02
CA TYR A 89 11.96 -0.56 15.18
C TYR A 89 11.38 -0.94 13.82
N VAL A 90 10.81 0.05 13.13
CA VAL A 90 10.29 -0.05 11.77
C VAL A 90 10.82 1.13 10.96
N ILE A 91 11.23 0.88 9.72
CA ILE A 91 11.69 1.92 8.80
C ILE A 91 10.89 1.83 7.50
N TYR A 92 10.32 2.98 7.09
CA TYR A 92 9.64 3.11 5.81
C TYR A 92 9.71 4.55 5.33
N ASN A 93 10.01 4.71 4.04
CA ASN A 93 9.99 5.98 3.32
C ASN A 93 10.73 7.12 4.07
N ARG A 94 11.98 6.86 4.46
CA ARG A 94 12.84 7.79 5.22
C ARG A 94 12.29 8.17 6.61
N VAL A 95 11.38 7.39 7.18
CA VAL A 95 10.89 7.54 8.55
C VAL A 95 11.21 6.29 9.35
N ILE A 96 11.67 6.47 10.58
CA ILE A 96 11.90 5.40 11.56
C ILE A 96 10.99 5.60 12.77
N TRP A 97 10.38 4.51 13.22
CA TRP A 97 9.68 4.41 14.50
C TRP A 97 10.42 3.39 15.35
N SER A 98 11.00 3.80 16.47
CA SER A 98 11.80 2.91 17.31
C SER A 98 11.38 2.91 18.77
N ARG A 99 11.55 1.77 19.43
CA ARG A 99 11.24 1.57 20.86
C ARG A 99 11.95 2.60 21.75
N VAL A 100 13.22 2.88 21.47
CA VAL A 100 14.02 3.88 22.22
C VAL A 100 13.50 5.31 22.09
N ARG A 101 12.64 5.59 21.10
CA ARG A 101 11.96 6.88 20.90
C ARG A 101 10.46 6.82 21.23
N GLY A 102 10.02 5.77 21.93
CA GLY A 102 8.59 5.55 22.21
C GLY A 102 7.75 5.45 20.93
N PHE A 103 8.34 5.04 19.80
CA PHE A 103 7.73 5.00 18.48
C PHE A 103 7.17 6.35 17.99
N ALA A 104 7.71 7.47 18.44
CA ALA A 104 7.49 8.74 17.73
C ALA A 104 8.17 8.69 16.34
N PRO A 105 7.50 9.16 15.27
CA PRO A 105 8.10 9.20 13.94
C PRO A 105 9.33 10.11 13.94
N ALA A 106 10.45 9.60 13.44
CA ALA A 106 11.69 10.36 13.29
C ALA A 106 12.24 10.22 11.87
N ARG A 107 13.01 11.22 11.41
CA ARG A 107 13.69 11.15 10.11
C ARG A 107 14.75 10.05 10.15
N TYR A 108 14.71 9.14 9.18
CA TYR A 108 15.74 8.14 8.93
C TYR A 108 16.78 8.69 7.95
N THR A 109 18.05 8.65 8.33
CA THR A 109 19.18 9.23 7.58
C THR A 109 20.11 8.18 6.97
N GLY A 110 19.79 6.90 7.09
CA GLY A 110 20.56 5.84 6.45
C GLY A 110 20.53 5.92 4.92
N SER A 111 21.51 5.29 4.28
CA SER A 111 21.71 5.35 2.83
C SER A 111 20.50 4.81 2.04
N ASN A 112 19.95 3.67 2.48
CA ASN A 112 18.73 3.11 1.89
C ASN A 112 17.49 3.92 2.33
N PRO A 113 16.71 4.51 1.40
CA PRO A 113 15.48 5.22 1.74
C PRO A 113 14.34 4.37 2.30
N HIS A 114 14.36 3.05 2.14
CA HIS A 114 13.25 2.15 2.50
C HIS A 114 11.92 2.57 1.84
N ASN A 115 11.97 3.01 0.58
CA ASN A 115 10.79 3.44 -0.18
C ASN A 115 10.23 2.36 -1.12
N LYS A 116 10.84 1.17 -1.12
CA LYS A 116 10.40 -0.02 -1.88
C LYS A 116 10.05 -1.21 -0.99
N HIS A 117 10.50 -1.20 0.25
CA HIS A 117 10.18 -2.21 1.25
C HIS A 117 9.99 -1.53 2.61
N LEU A 118 9.24 -2.20 3.47
CA LEU A 118 9.10 -1.94 4.88
C LEU A 118 10.13 -2.79 5.63
N HIS A 119 11.04 -2.17 6.35
CA HIS A 119 11.97 -2.89 7.22
C HIS A 119 11.42 -2.97 8.63
N VAL A 120 11.37 -4.17 9.20
CA VAL A 120 10.90 -4.43 10.58
C VAL A 120 11.97 -5.20 11.33
N SER A 121 12.42 -4.64 12.46
CA SER A 121 13.34 -5.27 13.41
C SER A 121 12.61 -5.59 14.72
N VAL A 122 12.95 -6.72 15.33
CA VAL A 122 12.38 -7.21 16.60
C VAL A 122 13.42 -7.33 17.70
N SER A 123 12.96 -7.42 18.93
CA SER A 123 13.82 -7.57 20.11
C SER A 123 14.62 -8.86 20.07
N HIS A 124 15.89 -8.80 20.48
CA HIS A 124 16.75 -9.96 20.77
C HIS A 124 16.47 -10.59 22.15
N GLN A 125 15.44 -10.13 22.87
CA GLN A 125 15.01 -10.83 24.08
C GLN A 125 14.28 -12.10 23.65
N ARG A 126 14.87 -13.25 23.96
CA ARG A 126 14.39 -14.58 23.59
C ARG A 126 12.87 -14.77 23.69
N ALA A 127 12.27 -14.36 24.81
CA ALA A 127 10.82 -14.49 25.02
C ALA A 127 9.96 -13.67 24.02
N LEU A 128 10.46 -12.52 23.56
CA LEU A 128 9.78 -11.66 22.58
C LEU A 128 10.05 -12.12 21.15
N GLU A 129 11.22 -12.67 20.90
CA GLU A 129 11.63 -13.21 19.62
C GLU A 129 10.86 -14.50 19.27
N ASP A 130 10.76 -15.42 20.23
CA ASP A 130 10.04 -16.70 20.08
C ASP A 130 8.51 -16.54 20.13
N SER A 131 8.02 -15.36 20.49
CA SER A 131 6.60 -15.07 20.66
C SER A 131 5.78 -15.47 19.43
N GLN A 132 4.75 -16.29 19.65
CA GLN A 132 3.72 -16.63 18.65
C GLN A 132 2.52 -15.68 18.69
N ARG A 133 2.61 -14.56 19.44
CA ARG A 133 1.54 -13.58 19.54
C ARG A 133 1.17 -13.03 18.14
N PRO A 134 -0.12 -13.00 17.78
CA PRO A 134 -0.57 -12.34 16.56
C PRO A 134 -0.19 -10.86 16.51
N TRP A 135 0.23 -10.40 15.34
CA TRP A 135 0.45 -8.96 15.10
C TRP A 135 -0.88 -8.23 14.87
N GLY A 136 -1.94 -8.99 14.55
CA GLY A 136 -3.31 -8.48 14.36
C GLY A 136 -3.54 -7.88 12.97
N ILE A 137 -2.63 -8.09 12.02
CA ILE A 137 -2.72 -7.60 10.65
C ILE A 137 -3.78 -8.38 9.88
N ALA A 138 -3.75 -9.70 9.96
CA ALA A 138 -4.70 -10.55 9.23
C ALA A 138 -6.16 -10.20 9.57
N ALA A 139 -6.44 -10.01 10.87
CA ALA A 139 -7.77 -9.72 11.39
C ALA A 139 -8.17 -8.23 11.37
N ALA A 140 -7.29 -7.32 10.94
CA ALA A 140 -7.58 -5.89 10.97
C ALA A 140 -8.77 -5.53 10.06
N ALA A 141 -9.80 -4.88 10.62
CA ALA A 141 -10.95 -4.44 9.85
C ALA A 141 -10.57 -3.41 8.78
N VAL A 142 -11.07 -3.58 7.55
CA VAL A 142 -11.02 -2.54 6.50
C VAL A 142 -12.25 -1.68 6.65
N THR A 143 -12.08 -0.43 7.07
CA THR A 143 -13.16 0.57 7.06
C THR A 143 -13.11 1.38 5.78
N ARG A 144 -14.23 1.54 5.09
CA ARG A 144 -14.36 2.40 3.90
C ARG A 144 -14.94 3.75 4.27
N LEU A 145 -14.62 4.77 3.49
CA LEU A 145 -15.16 6.11 3.72
C LEU A 145 -16.69 6.09 3.57
N GLY A 146 -17.38 6.36 4.68
CA GLY A 146 -18.84 6.33 4.79
C GLY A 146 -19.38 5.17 5.62
N ASP A 147 -18.56 4.18 5.98
CA ASP A 147 -18.97 3.09 6.90
C ASP A 147 -19.24 3.62 8.32
N ARG A 148 -18.62 4.76 8.67
CA ARG A 148 -18.83 5.47 9.94
C ARG A 148 -18.56 6.97 9.81
N VAL A 149 -19.00 7.72 10.80
CA VAL A 149 -18.68 9.14 10.95
C VAL A 149 -17.21 9.31 11.35
N LEU A 150 -16.47 10.15 10.63
CA LEU A 150 -15.07 10.48 10.95
C LEU A 150 -14.95 11.83 11.65
N ARG A 151 -14.06 11.90 12.63
CA ARG A 151 -13.73 13.09 13.43
C ARG A 151 -12.31 12.96 13.97
N ASP A 152 -11.84 14.01 14.65
CA ASP A 152 -10.53 14.00 15.30
C ASP A 152 -10.31 12.74 16.15
N GLY A 153 -9.12 12.15 16.03
CA GLY A 153 -8.74 10.90 16.68
C GLY A 153 -9.10 9.63 15.91
N CYS A 154 -9.99 9.68 14.91
CA CYS A 154 -10.26 8.53 14.04
C CYS A 154 -8.99 8.08 13.30
N ARG A 155 -8.82 6.76 13.18
CA ARG A 155 -7.73 6.14 12.42
C ARG A 155 -8.26 5.01 11.56
N GLY A 156 -7.70 4.81 10.37
CA GLY A 156 -8.16 3.73 9.48
C GLY A 156 -7.93 3.98 7.98
N SER A 157 -8.38 3.03 7.17
CA SER A 157 -8.38 3.12 5.71
C SER A 157 -9.38 4.17 5.20
N ASP A 158 -10.51 4.33 5.89
CA ASP A 158 -11.50 5.38 5.67
C ASP A 158 -10.91 6.80 5.77
N VAL A 159 -10.04 7.02 6.76
CA VAL A 159 -9.31 8.29 6.92
C VAL A 159 -8.29 8.49 5.79
N ARG A 160 -7.60 7.44 5.33
CA ARG A 160 -6.70 7.55 4.16
C ARG A 160 -7.48 7.89 2.90
N GLU A 161 -8.64 7.29 2.71
CA GLU A 161 -9.52 7.59 1.57
C GLU A 161 -9.97 9.05 1.63
N LEU A 162 -10.40 9.55 2.80
CA LEU A 162 -10.69 10.96 3.02
C LEU A 162 -9.51 11.86 2.67
N GLN A 163 -8.32 11.60 3.21
CA GLN A 163 -7.11 12.40 2.96
C GLN A 163 -6.71 12.35 1.47
N THR A 164 -6.87 11.21 0.82
CA THR A 164 -6.63 11.05 -0.63
C THR A 164 -7.58 11.92 -1.45
N LEU A 165 -8.87 11.88 -1.14
CA LEU A 165 -9.88 12.70 -1.81
C LEU A 165 -9.67 14.19 -1.54
N ALA A 166 -9.32 14.55 -0.30
CA ALA A 166 -8.96 15.91 0.08
C ALA A 166 -7.78 16.44 -0.74
N ASN A 167 -6.75 15.62 -0.97
CA ASN A 167 -5.59 16.01 -1.78
C ASN A 167 -5.91 16.19 -3.26
N ARG A 168 -6.99 15.60 -3.79
CA ARG A 168 -7.51 15.93 -5.14
C ARG A 168 -8.12 17.33 -5.20
N LEU A 169 -8.38 17.93 -4.05
CA LEU A 169 -8.86 19.29 -3.85
C LEU A 169 -7.75 20.16 -3.21
N ASP A 170 -6.49 19.83 -3.50
CA ASP A 170 -5.29 20.59 -3.13
C ASP A 170 -5.09 20.79 -1.60
N ALA A 171 -5.57 19.84 -0.80
CA ALA A 171 -5.46 19.93 0.66
C ALA A 171 -4.04 19.91 1.23
N GLY A 172 -3.07 19.32 0.52
CA GLY A 172 -1.70 19.17 1.01
C GLY A 172 -1.58 18.37 2.32
N LEU A 173 -2.46 17.38 2.51
CA LEU A 173 -2.46 16.48 3.67
C LEU A 173 -1.52 15.30 3.46
N THR A 174 -0.87 14.86 4.54
CA THR A 174 -0.22 13.55 4.56
C THR A 174 -1.31 12.47 4.59
N VAL A 175 -1.20 11.45 3.72
CA VAL A 175 -2.13 10.31 3.69
C VAL A 175 -1.63 9.25 4.69
N ASP A 176 -1.75 9.54 5.98
CA ASP A 176 -1.28 8.69 7.08
C ASP A 176 -2.39 7.83 7.72
N GLY A 177 -3.64 8.10 7.37
CA GLY A 177 -4.81 7.43 7.97
C GLY A 177 -5.06 7.81 9.41
N ALA A 178 -4.57 8.96 9.87
CA ALA A 178 -4.84 9.57 11.16
C ALA A 178 -5.60 10.89 10.98
N PHE A 179 -6.80 10.97 11.56
CA PHE A 179 -7.61 12.17 11.51
C PHE A 179 -7.15 13.10 12.64
N GLY A 180 -6.11 13.89 12.36
CA GLY A 180 -5.52 14.83 13.31
C GLY A 180 -5.84 16.30 12.99
N PRO A 181 -5.17 17.25 13.67
CA PRO A 181 -5.48 18.68 13.57
C PRO A 181 -5.46 19.25 12.15
N ARG A 182 -4.52 18.80 11.29
CA ARG A 182 -4.46 19.23 9.88
C ARG A 182 -5.68 18.75 9.08
N THR A 183 -6.09 17.50 9.27
CA THR A 183 -7.30 16.96 8.63
C THR A 183 -8.55 17.67 9.17
N THR A 184 -8.64 17.90 10.48
CA THR A 184 -9.73 18.66 11.11
C THR A 184 -9.84 20.08 10.56
N ALA A 185 -8.71 20.80 10.45
CA ALA A 185 -8.68 22.15 9.90
C ALA A 185 -9.16 22.17 8.44
N TRP A 186 -8.69 21.21 7.62
CA TRP A 186 -9.13 21.10 6.24
C TRP A 186 -10.62 20.76 6.12
N VAL A 187 -11.13 19.81 6.90
CA VAL A 187 -12.57 19.46 6.88
C VAL A 187 -13.43 20.67 7.24
N ARG A 188 -13.06 21.45 8.26
CA ARG A 188 -13.76 22.70 8.60
C ARG A 188 -13.71 23.73 7.47
N GLY A 189 -12.56 23.87 6.81
CA GLY A 189 -12.41 24.72 5.62
C GLY A 189 -13.32 24.26 4.46
N PHE A 190 -13.33 22.97 4.17
CA PHE A 190 -14.16 22.35 3.15
C PHE A 190 -15.66 22.55 3.44
N GLN A 191 -16.10 22.30 4.68
CA GLN A 191 -17.48 22.52 5.11
C GLN A 191 -17.90 23.98 4.90
N ARG A 192 -17.06 24.94 5.29
CA ARG A 192 -17.31 26.37 5.07
C ARG A 192 -17.45 26.68 3.58
N ALA A 193 -16.54 26.19 2.75
CA ALA A 193 -16.57 26.39 1.30
C ALA A 193 -17.79 25.77 0.61
N ARG A 194 -18.44 24.78 1.25
CA ARG A 194 -19.64 24.10 0.73
C ARG A 194 -20.92 24.50 1.45
N ALA A 195 -20.90 25.56 2.26
CA ALA A 195 -22.04 26.04 3.05
C ALA A 195 -22.70 24.93 3.90
N LEU A 196 -21.86 24.07 4.51
CA LEU A 196 -22.29 23.03 5.46
C LEU A 196 -22.06 23.50 6.90
N THR A 197 -22.64 22.78 7.86
CA THR A 197 -22.30 22.94 9.28
C THR A 197 -20.80 22.72 9.50
N VAL A 198 -20.11 23.70 10.09
CA VAL A 198 -18.65 23.72 10.28
C VAL A 198 -18.27 23.11 11.63
N ASP A 199 -18.48 21.81 11.77
CA ASP A 199 -18.21 21.04 12.99
C ASP A 199 -16.89 20.26 12.95
N GLY A 200 -16.25 20.14 11.77
CA GLY A 200 -15.06 19.33 11.57
C GLY A 200 -15.33 17.82 11.50
N VAL A 201 -16.61 17.43 11.37
CA VAL A 201 -17.07 16.04 11.34
C VAL A 201 -17.45 15.63 9.92
N VAL A 202 -16.92 14.50 9.46
CA VAL A 202 -17.29 13.91 8.17
C VAL A 202 -18.47 12.99 8.38
N GLY A 203 -19.65 13.60 8.50
CA GLY A 203 -20.95 12.92 8.45
C GLY A 203 -21.49 12.78 7.02
N PRO A 204 -22.72 12.27 6.84
CA PRO A 204 -23.33 12.02 5.53
C PRO A 204 -23.33 13.25 4.59
N ALA A 205 -23.64 14.43 5.11
CA ALA A 205 -23.66 15.67 4.33
C ALA A 205 -22.26 16.07 3.82
N THR A 206 -21.25 16.07 4.70
CA THR A 206 -19.86 16.31 4.33
C THR A 206 -19.37 15.30 3.29
N LEU A 207 -19.71 14.03 3.47
CA LEU A 207 -19.33 12.96 2.54
C LEU A 207 -19.98 13.13 1.17
N ALA A 208 -21.27 13.45 1.11
CA ALA A 208 -21.97 13.70 -0.15
C ALA A 208 -21.34 14.87 -0.92
N ALA A 209 -21.06 15.97 -0.21
CA ALA A 209 -20.39 17.13 -0.79
C ALA A 209 -18.97 16.80 -1.29
N LEU A 210 -18.21 16.01 -0.52
CA LEU A 210 -16.87 15.55 -0.89
C LEU A 210 -16.92 14.69 -2.16
N ARG A 211 -17.81 13.69 -2.21
CA ARG A 211 -17.99 12.84 -3.39
C ARG A 211 -18.35 13.64 -4.64
N LYS A 212 -19.23 14.63 -4.52
CA LYS A 212 -19.56 15.55 -5.62
C LYS A 212 -18.34 16.38 -6.04
N ALA A 213 -17.55 16.86 -5.08
CA ALA A 213 -16.34 17.65 -5.35
C ALA A 213 -15.27 16.85 -6.09
N THR A 214 -15.12 15.58 -5.75
CA THR A 214 -14.07 14.69 -6.24
C THR A 214 -14.58 13.75 -7.32
N ALA A 215 -15.82 13.94 -7.76
CA ALA A 215 -16.36 13.22 -8.89
C ALA A 215 -15.47 13.53 -10.09
N PRO A 216 -15.14 12.53 -10.91
CA PRO A 216 -14.55 12.82 -12.21
C PRO A 216 -15.47 13.81 -12.94
N PRO A 217 -14.91 14.69 -13.79
CA PRO A 217 -15.74 15.55 -14.63
C PRO A 217 -16.82 14.69 -15.31
N PRO A 218 -18.05 15.21 -15.48
CA PRO A 218 -19.07 14.48 -16.21
C PRO A 218 -18.44 14.02 -17.51
N SER A 219 -18.46 12.71 -17.72
CA SER A 219 -18.08 12.11 -18.98
C SER A 219 -18.83 12.89 -20.05
N GLN A 220 -18.11 13.54 -20.97
CA GLN A 220 -18.75 14.03 -22.19
C GLN A 220 -19.55 12.86 -22.78
N PRO A 221 -20.72 13.07 -23.42
CA PRO A 221 -21.45 11.98 -24.07
C PRO A 221 -20.53 11.32 -25.09
N GLY A 222 -19.87 10.27 -24.61
CA GLY A 222 -18.63 9.76 -25.13
C GLY A 222 -18.80 8.27 -25.17
N ARG A 223 -18.56 7.75 -26.36
CA ARG A 223 -18.78 6.37 -26.81
C ARG A 223 -18.51 5.37 -25.69
N ALA A 224 -19.52 4.59 -25.33
CA ALA A 224 -19.44 3.61 -24.25
C ALA A 224 -18.34 2.57 -24.54
N PRO A 225 -17.64 2.05 -23.52
CA PRO A 225 -16.72 0.94 -23.70
C PRO A 225 -17.38 -0.20 -24.48
N GLY A 226 -16.68 -0.74 -25.47
CA GLY A 226 -17.22 -1.81 -26.32
C GLY A 226 -18.19 -1.36 -27.40
N SER A 227 -18.42 -0.06 -27.61
CA SER A 227 -19.26 0.45 -28.71
C SER A 227 -18.53 0.68 -30.02
N ARG A 228 -17.20 0.51 -30.04
CA ARG A 228 -16.35 0.53 -31.25
C ARG A 228 -14.98 -0.09 -30.96
N THR A 229 -14.21 -0.28 -32.01
CA THR A 229 -12.77 -0.56 -31.89
C THR A 229 -12.03 0.72 -31.48
N VAL A 230 -11.08 0.58 -30.55
CA VAL A 230 -10.24 1.67 -30.05
C VAL A 230 -8.76 1.34 -30.29
N ARG A 231 -7.98 2.34 -30.70
CA ARG A 231 -6.53 2.23 -31.03
C ARG A 231 -5.85 3.58 -30.88
N ARG A 232 -4.51 3.64 -30.99
CA ARG A 232 -3.73 4.88 -30.96
C ARG A 232 -4.38 6.00 -31.80
N GLY A 233 -4.47 7.20 -31.21
CA GLY A 233 -5.15 8.36 -31.78
C GLY A 233 -6.66 8.41 -31.54
N SER A 234 -7.26 7.34 -31.01
CA SER A 234 -8.63 7.40 -30.49
C SER A 234 -8.70 8.31 -29.26
N THR A 235 -9.84 8.97 -29.11
CA THR A 235 -10.18 9.70 -27.88
C THR A 235 -11.56 9.29 -27.37
N GLY A 236 -11.84 9.48 -26.08
CA GLY A 236 -13.16 9.30 -25.48
C GLY A 236 -13.20 8.47 -24.20
N GLU A 237 -14.41 8.22 -23.70
CA GLU A 237 -14.63 7.47 -22.45
C GLU A 237 -14.29 5.98 -22.56
N ASP A 238 -14.43 5.39 -23.74
CA ASP A 238 -13.93 4.05 -24.04
C ASP A 238 -12.41 3.96 -23.87
N VAL A 239 -11.66 5.01 -24.27
CA VAL A 239 -10.21 5.11 -24.01
C VAL A 239 -9.92 5.32 -22.52
N ALA A 240 -10.65 6.22 -21.85
CA ALA A 240 -10.47 6.45 -20.41
C ALA A 240 -10.73 5.18 -19.59
N PHE A 241 -11.71 4.37 -20.00
CA PHE A 241 -11.94 3.04 -19.46
C PHE A 241 -10.72 2.15 -19.66
N VAL A 242 -10.16 2.05 -20.88
CA VAL A 242 -8.97 1.23 -21.17
C VAL A 242 -7.79 1.65 -20.28
N LYS A 243 -7.50 2.95 -20.19
CA LYS A 243 -6.44 3.50 -19.33
C LYS A 243 -6.64 3.13 -17.86
N ARG A 244 -7.87 3.25 -17.35
CA ARG A 244 -8.22 2.90 -15.96
C ARG A 244 -8.14 1.40 -15.71
N PHE A 245 -8.59 0.60 -16.67
CA PHE A 245 -8.61 -0.86 -16.59
C PHE A 245 -7.18 -1.44 -16.56
N ILE A 246 -6.31 -0.98 -17.45
CA ILE A 246 -4.92 -1.45 -17.54
C ILE A 246 -4.03 -0.79 -16.46
N GLY A 247 -4.31 0.46 -16.09
CA GLY A 247 -3.68 1.16 -14.98
C GLY A 247 -2.55 2.12 -15.39
N THR A 248 -2.26 3.07 -14.49
CA THR A 248 -1.44 4.24 -14.81
C THR A 248 0.05 3.95 -15.02
N ARG A 249 0.61 2.92 -14.38
CA ARG A 249 2.00 2.48 -14.62
C ARG A 249 2.20 2.14 -16.10
N ARG A 250 1.21 1.48 -16.73
CA ARG A 250 1.28 0.97 -18.10
C ARG A 250 0.75 1.97 -19.13
N CYS A 251 -0.40 2.59 -18.90
CA CYS A 251 -1.03 3.48 -19.87
C CYS A 251 -0.79 4.98 -19.62
N GLY A 252 -0.06 5.35 -18.57
CA GLY A 252 0.13 6.76 -18.21
C GLY A 252 -1.02 7.33 -17.38
N PRO A 253 -1.04 8.65 -17.13
CA PRO A 253 -2.04 9.28 -16.28
C PRO A 253 -3.47 9.05 -16.82
N PRO A 254 -4.49 9.14 -15.95
CA PRO A 254 -5.89 9.17 -16.39
C PRO A 254 -6.11 10.24 -17.47
N GLY A 255 -6.96 9.95 -18.44
CA GLY A 255 -7.24 10.83 -19.55
C GLY A 255 -8.04 10.11 -20.62
N VAL A 256 -8.47 10.85 -21.64
CA VAL A 256 -9.31 10.32 -22.73
C VAL A 256 -8.52 10.04 -24.00
N ASP A 257 -7.22 10.33 -24.04
CA ASP A 257 -6.40 10.18 -25.24
C ASP A 257 -5.65 8.86 -25.27
N PHE A 258 -5.76 8.14 -26.38
CA PHE A 258 -5.04 6.89 -26.62
C PHE A 258 -3.68 7.23 -27.24
N ASP A 259 -2.79 7.66 -26.36
CA ASP A 259 -1.41 8.03 -26.66
C ASP A 259 -0.49 6.81 -26.85
N GLU A 260 0.80 7.09 -27.09
CA GLU A 260 1.83 6.06 -27.24
C GLU A 260 1.96 5.12 -26.05
N ARG A 261 1.83 5.67 -24.85
CA ARG A 261 1.95 4.89 -23.62
C ARG A 261 0.75 3.98 -23.43
N THR A 262 -0.44 4.44 -23.83
CA THR A 262 -1.67 3.65 -23.82
C THR A 262 -1.57 2.46 -24.76
N ASP A 263 -1.06 2.68 -25.97
CA ASP A 263 -0.78 1.63 -26.95
C ASP A 263 0.16 0.57 -26.40
N ALA A 264 1.29 0.98 -25.81
CA ALA A 264 2.21 0.05 -25.15
C ALA A 264 1.54 -0.74 -24.01
N GLY A 265 0.64 -0.10 -23.26
CA GLY A 265 -0.16 -0.75 -22.21
C GLY A 265 -1.16 -1.78 -22.75
N VAL A 266 -1.86 -1.48 -23.85
CA VAL A 266 -2.78 -2.42 -24.51
C VAL A 266 -2.02 -3.62 -25.07
N ARG A 267 -0.90 -3.39 -25.74
CA ARG A 267 -0.01 -4.44 -26.26
C ARG A 267 0.49 -5.36 -25.15
N TRP A 268 0.92 -4.79 -24.02
CA TRP A 268 1.27 -5.56 -22.83
C TRP A 268 0.10 -6.41 -22.32
N TYR A 269 -1.10 -5.82 -22.23
CA TYR A 269 -2.30 -6.53 -21.78
C TYR A 269 -2.66 -7.68 -22.72
N GLN A 270 -2.57 -7.47 -24.04
CA GLN A 270 -2.83 -8.50 -25.05
C GLN A 270 -1.86 -9.68 -24.90
N ARG A 271 -0.55 -9.43 -24.80
CA ARG A 271 0.45 -10.50 -24.55
C ARG A 271 0.15 -11.27 -23.27
N MET A 272 -0.17 -10.57 -22.18
CA MET A 272 -0.53 -11.18 -20.90
C MET A 272 -1.79 -12.06 -20.96
N ARG A 273 -2.67 -11.81 -21.93
CA ARG A 273 -3.94 -12.55 -22.11
C ARG A 273 -3.90 -13.54 -23.28
N GLY A 274 -2.76 -13.71 -23.94
CA GLY A 274 -2.64 -14.57 -25.13
C GLY A 274 -3.45 -14.08 -26.33
N LEU A 275 -3.71 -12.76 -26.41
CA LEU A 275 -4.36 -12.12 -27.55
C LEU A 275 -3.30 -11.65 -28.56
N THR A 276 -3.73 -11.36 -29.80
CA THR A 276 -2.90 -10.69 -30.81
C THR A 276 -2.35 -9.37 -30.26
N ASP A 277 -1.03 -9.19 -30.31
CA ASP A 277 -0.32 -7.98 -29.90
C ASP A 277 -0.33 -6.93 -31.02
N ASP A 278 -1.48 -6.29 -31.21
CA ASP A 278 -1.69 -5.30 -32.28
C ASP A 278 -1.95 -3.88 -31.74
N GLY A 279 -2.10 -3.71 -30.42
CA GLY A 279 -2.43 -2.42 -29.79
C GLY A 279 -3.87 -1.98 -30.04
N ILE A 280 -4.72 -2.85 -30.59
CA ILE A 280 -6.10 -2.58 -30.95
C ILE A 280 -7.04 -3.21 -29.92
N VAL A 281 -7.84 -2.38 -29.27
CA VAL A 281 -8.94 -2.81 -28.42
C VAL A 281 -10.16 -3.08 -29.31
N GLY A 282 -10.14 -4.27 -29.94
CA GLY A 282 -11.25 -4.82 -30.73
C GLY A 282 -12.13 -5.77 -29.93
N ARG A 283 -13.01 -6.53 -30.60
CA ARG A 283 -14.02 -7.40 -29.96
C ARG A 283 -13.44 -8.35 -28.91
N LEU A 284 -12.33 -9.03 -29.24
CA LEU A 284 -11.68 -10.00 -28.34
C LEU A 284 -11.05 -9.30 -27.12
N THR A 285 -10.36 -8.18 -27.34
CA THR A 285 -9.77 -7.38 -26.27
C THR A 285 -10.85 -6.83 -25.33
N TRP A 286 -11.97 -6.33 -25.88
CA TRP A 286 -13.12 -5.88 -25.08
C TRP A 286 -13.75 -7.01 -24.26
N ALA A 287 -14.00 -8.15 -24.89
CA ALA A 287 -14.56 -9.31 -24.21
C ALA A 287 -13.64 -9.78 -23.07
N GLN A 288 -12.32 -9.78 -23.27
CA GLN A 288 -11.33 -10.14 -22.25
C GLN A 288 -11.28 -9.14 -21.08
N MET A 289 -11.66 -7.88 -21.34
CA MET A 289 -11.85 -6.84 -20.31
C MET A 289 -13.21 -6.93 -19.60
N GLY A 290 -14.04 -7.92 -19.94
CA GLY A 290 -15.40 -8.08 -19.38
C GLY A 290 -16.40 -7.05 -19.91
N VAL A 291 -16.12 -6.42 -21.05
CA VAL A 291 -16.96 -5.38 -21.65
C VAL A 291 -17.87 -6.00 -22.72
N ARG A 292 -19.17 -5.72 -22.64
CA ARG A 292 -20.13 -6.10 -23.68
C ARG A 292 -19.85 -5.31 -24.97
N VAL A 293 -19.66 -6.02 -26.06
CA VAL A 293 -19.45 -5.43 -27.38
C VAL A 293 -20.80 -5.16 -28.06
N THR A 294 -21.00 -3.96 -28.62
CA THR A 294 -22.30 -3.53 -29.19
C THR A 294 -22.22 -3.01 -30.64
N TYR A 295 -21.05 -3.05 -31.27
CA TYR A 295 -20.86 -2.78 -32.70
C TYR A 295 -20.63 -4.07 -33.45
#